data_AF-A0A954I6C6-F1
#
_entry.id   AF-A0A954I6C6-F1
#
_cell.length_a   1.000
_cell.length_b   1.000
_cell.length_c   1.000
_cell.angle_alpha   90.00
_cell.angle_beta   90.00
_cell.angle_gamma   90.00
#
_symmetry.space_group_name_H-M   'P 1'
#
loop_
_entity.id
_entity.type
_entity.pdbx_description
1 polymer ?
#
loop_
_entity_poly.entity_id
_entity_poly.type
_entity_poly.pdbx_seq_one_letter_code
_entity_poly.pdbx_strand_id
1 'polypeptide(L)' 'LMTVLYFLTLAIFVPWGRLNTVAIVIIIGGGIVFGTGLLLAFFRDRLLTLPERVQRREGIFRVLTWR' A
#
# COMPACT_ATOMS: atom_id res chain seq x y z
N LEU A 1 1.99 0.66 21.42
CA LEU A 1 0.54 0.91 21.66
C LEU A 1 0.24 2.39 21.89
N MET A 2 0.85 3.04 22.88
CA MET A 2 0.60 4.46 23.19
C MET A 2 0.86 5.42 22.02
N THR A 3 1.92 5.20 21.24
CA THR A 3 2.23 5.98 20.04
C THR A 3 1.15 5.88 18.97
N VAL A 4 0.59 4.68 18.76
CA VAL A 4 -0.47 4.44 17.78
C VAL A 4 -1.75 5.14 18.20
N LEU A 5 -2.11 5.03 19.49
CA LEU A 5 -3.26 5.73 20.06
C LEU A 5 -3.11 7.25 19.95
N TYR A 6 -1.91 7.79 20.20
CA TYR A 6 -1.62 9.21 20.03
C TYR A 6 -1.91 9.69 18.60
N PHE A 7 -1.36 9.01 17.58
CA PHE A 7 -1.63 9.38 16.19
C PHE A 7 -3.11 9.25 15.80
N LEU A 8 -3.79 8.22 16.30
CA LEU A 8 -5.23 8.03 16.10
C LEU A 8 -6.04 9.19 16.68
N THR A 9 -5.76 9.58 17.93
CA THR A 9 -6.46 10.72 18.55
C THR A 9 -6.19 12.01 17.80
N LEU A 10 -4.95 12.26 17.36
CA LEU A 10 -4.61 13.45 16.60
C LEU A 10 -5.34 13.50 15.25
N ALA A 11 -5.46 12.36 14.55
CA ALA A 11 -6.23 12.27 13.31
C ALA A 11 -7.73 12.51 13.51
N ILE A 12 -8.31 12.04 14.63
CA ILE A 12 -9.74 12.21 14.93
C ILE A 12 -10.05 13.66 15.35
N PHE A 13 -9.21 14.27 16.17
CA PHE A 13 -9.45 15.61 16.73
C PHE A 13 -8.94 16.75 15.83
N VAL A 14 -8.26 16.44 14.72
CA VAL A 14 -7.86 17.45 13.74
C VAL A 14 -9.11 18.12 13.13
N PRO A 15 -9.18 19.46 13.07
CA PRO A 15 -10.30 20.17 12.46
C PRO A 15 -10.17 20.13 10.92
N TRP A 16 -10.52 18.99 10.31
CA TRP A 16 -10.41 18.74 8.87
C TRP A 16 -11.06 19.81 7.99
N GLY A 17 -12.15 20.43 8.45
CA GLY A 17 -12.84 21.51 7.72
C GLY A 17 -12.06 22.84 7.63
N ARG A 18 -11.00 23.02 8.44
CA ARG A 18 -10.09 24.18 8.36
C ARG A 18 -8.80 23.89 7.59
N LEU A 19 -8.56 22.62 7.25
CA LEU A 19 -7.40 22.22 6.48
C LEU A 19 -7.64 22.48 5.00
N ASN A 20 -6.62 22.98 4.32
CA ASN A 20 -6.67 23.17 2.88
C ASN A 20 -6.86 21.80 2.19
N THR A 21 -7.97 21.63 1.47
CA THR A 21 -8.29 20.40 0.73
C THR A 21 -7.13 19.96 -0.16
N VAL A 22 -6.42 20.91 -0.79
CA VAL A 22 -5.25 20.61 -1.63
C VAL A 22 -4.14 19.95 -0.81
N ALA A 23 -3.86 20.42 0.40
CA ALA A 23 -2.85 19.84 1.27
C ALA A 23 -3.23 18.41 1.70
N ILE A 24 -4.51 18.17 2.02
CA ILE A 24 -5.01 16.84 2.38
C ILE A 24 -4.84 15.87 1.20
N VAL A 25 -5.24 16.28 0.00
CA VAL A 25 -5.15 15.45 -1.21
C VAL A 25 -3.69 15.10 -1.51
N ILE A 26 -2.76 16.05 -1.38
CA ILE A 26 -1.33 15.82 -1.61
C ILE A 26 -0.76 14.86 -0.57
N ILE A 27 -1.10 15.01 0.71
CA ILE A 27 -0.60 14.13 1.78
C ILE A 27 -1.10 12.70 1.57
N ILE A 28 -2.39 12.53 1.32
CA ILE A 28 -2.99 11.21 1.10
C ILE A 28 -2.46 10.59 -0.21
N GLY A 29 -2.47 11.34 -1.30
CA GLY A 29 -1.98 10.87 -2.60
C GLY A 29 -0.50 10.51 -2.57
N GLY A 30 0.33 11.38 -2.00
CA GLY A 30 1.77 11.14 -1.81
C GLY A 30 2.02 9.92 -0.93
N GLY A 31 1.27 9.77 0.16
CA GLY A 31 1.34 8.59 1.04
C GLY A 31 0.98 7.29 0.31
N ILE A 32 -0.07 7.31 -0.53
CA ILE A 32 -0.47 6.14 -1.33
C ILE A 32 0.61 5.78 -2.36
N VAL A 33 1.11 6.77 -3.12
CA VAL A 33 2.13 6.53 -4.15
C VAL A 33 3.42 6.02 -3.51
N PHE A 34 3.86 6.67 -2.43
CA PHE A 34 5.06 6.27 -1.69
C PHE A 34 4.89 4.88 -1.07
N GLY A 35 3.78 4.61 -0.40
CA GLY A 35 3.49 3.31 0.20
C GLY A 35 3.42 2.20 -0.83
N THR A 36 2.84 2.47 -2.00
CA THR A 36 2.81 1.53 -3.14
C THR A 36 4.23 1.26 -3.65
N GLY A 37 5.03 2.30 -3.87
CA GLY A 37 6.42 2.17 -4.28
C GLY A 37 7.27 1.40 -3.26
N LEU A 38 7.07 1.66 -1.97
CA LEU A 38 7.75 0.96 -0.88
C LEU A 38 7.35 -0.52 -0.82
N LEU A 39 6.06 -0.82 -0.99
CA LEU A 39 5.56 -2.19 -1.06
C LEU A 39 6.19 -2.90 -2.27
N LEU A 40 6.17 -2.28 -3.45
CA LEU A 40 6.84 -2.84 -4.63
C LEU A 40 8.34 -3.03 -4.42
N ALA A 41 9.02 -2.13 -3.70
CA ALA A 41 10.44 -2.27 -3.38
C ALA A 41 10.70 -3.48 -2.47
N PHE A 42 9.87 -3.68 -1.43
CA PHE A 42 9.97 -4.85 -0.55
C PHE A 42 9.66 -6.16 -1.27
N PHE A 43 8.64 -6.15 -2.13
CA PHE A 43 8.26 -7.31 -2.92
C PHE A 43 9.04 -7.44 -4.23
N ARG A 44 10.06 -6.60 -4.46
CA ARG A 44 10.83 -6.57 -5.72
C ARG A 44 11.34 -7.95 -6.09
N ASP A 45 12.02 -8.62 -5.18
CA ASP A 45 12.61 -9.93 -5.46
C ASP A 45 11.54 -11.00 -5.69
N ARG A 46 10.41 -10.91 -4.96
CA ARG A 46 9.24 -11.79 -5.18
C ARG A 46 8.60 -11.54 -6.54
N LEU A 47 8.44 -10.27 -6.93
CA LEU A 47 7.90 -9.82 -8.21
C LEU A 47 8.79 -10.25 -9.37
N LEU A 48 10.12 -10.25 -9.21
CA LEU A 48 11.06 -10.73 -10.22
C LEU A 48 10.97 -12.24 -10.44
N THR A 49 10.67 -13.02 -9.40
CA THR A 49 10.45 -14.49 -9.53
C THR A 49 9.04 -14.87 -10.01
N LEU A 50 8.10 -13.92 -10.08
CA LEU A 50 6.74 -14.18 -10.58
C LEU A 50 6.70 -14.69 -12.02
N PRO A 51 7.35 -14.08 -13.03
CA PRO A 51 7.31 -14.59 -14.40
C PRO A 51 7.76 -16.04 -14.52
N GLU A 52 8.79 -16.44 -13.76
CA GLU A 52 9.25 -17.84 -13.71
C GLU A 52 8.20 -18.77 -13.09
N ARG A 53 7.54 -18.34 -11.99
CA ARG A 53 6.47 -19.11 -11.33
C ARG A 53 5.20 -19.20 -12.16
N VAL A 54 4.87 -18.16 -12.94
CA VAL A 54 3.76 -18.16 -13.91
C VAL A 54 4.05 -19.15 -15.03
N GLN A 55 5.27 -19.14 -15.57
CA GLN A 55 5.69 -20.08 -16.62
C GLN A 55 5.66 -21.53 -16.15
N ARG A 56 6.08 -21.80 -14.91
CA ARG A 56 6.05 -23.15 -14.31
C ARG A 56 4.67 -23.54 -13.73
N ARG A 57 3.69 -22.64 -13.74
CA ARG A 57 2.35 -22.82 -13.15
C ARG A 57 2.41 -23.31 -11.69
N GLU A 58 3.30 -22.76 -10.89
CA GLU A 58 3.48 -23.19 -9.50
C GLU A 58 2.59 -22.38 -8.54
N GLY A 59 1.96 -23.07 -7.58
CA GLY A 59 1.13 -22.45 -6.53
C GLY A 59 -0.21 -21.90 -7.04
N ILE A 60 -0.48 -20.62 -6.71
CA ILE A 60 -1.77 -19.94 -6.98
C ILE A 60 -2.06 -19.86 -8.50
N PHE A 61 -1.03 -19.83 -9.34
CA PHE A 61 -1.15 -19.79 -10.80
C PHE A 61 -1.66 -21.10 -11.39
N ARG A 62 -1.48 -22.24 -10.71
CA ARG A 62 -2.07 -23.53 -11.13
C ARG A 62 -3.60 -23.49 -11.09
N VAL A 63 -4.17 -22.76 -10.14
CA VAL A 63 -5.62 -22.64 -9.92
C VAL A 63 -6.22 -21.62 -10.89
N LEU A 64 -5.49 -20.54 -11.22
CA LEU A 64 -5.98 -19.49 -12.12
C LEU A 64 -6.14 -19.93 -13.58
N THR A 65 -5.43 -20.98 -14.02
CA THR A 65 -5.55 -21.53 -15.39
C THR A 65 -6.66 -22.57 -15.52
N TRP A 66 -7.53 -22.76 -14.51
CA TRP A 66 -8.72 -23.60 -14.69
C TRP A 66 -9.80 -22.85 -15.50
N ARG A 67 -9.54 -22.70 -16.79
CA ARG A 67 -10.50 -22.79 -17.91
C ARG A 67 -9.75 -22.72 -19.22
#